data_AF-A0A484L250-F1
#
_entry.id   AF-A0A484L250-F1
#
_cell.length_a   1.000
_cell.length_b   1.000
_cell.length_c   1.000
_cell.angle_alpha   90.00
_cell.angle_beta   90.00
_cell.angle_gamma   90.00
#
_symmetry.space_group_name_H-M   'P 1'
#
loop_
_entity.id
_entity.type
_entity.pdbx_description
1 polymer ?
#
loop_
_entity_poly.entity_id
_entity_poly.type
_entity_poly.pdbx_seq_one_letter_code
_entity_poly.pdbx_strand_id
1 'polypeptide(L)'
;MEALSLPLNTLTKTSVKKFALSAASNYSSLSTLQLNLSFRARPLSLRKAVLRVHLERDDYELKQTRDMAAARKRWESLIRDRKVKVLTPREAGYAVQLSNKPLLDVRPSNERKKAWVRDSTWIPIFDVDNTFDFGVIPRKIMNFVMGGWWSGIPTLSYHGQFLAMVEDKFPKDSELIVACQKGLRSLAACELLYNAGYKNLFWIRGGFEAAEDEDLIVEGPVPLKFAGIGGVSEFLGWTDQQRAAAAKEGWGYRLVFSVRLIRVFLLADALYIGIQQLGRYLEDIMTP
;
A
#
# COMPACT_ATOMS: atom_id res chain seq x y z
N MET A 1 -48.40 -59.41 28.06
CA MET A 1 -47.45 -58.38 27.57
C MET A 1 -48.02 -56.99 27.90
N GLU A 2 -48.08 -56.51 29.15
CA GLU A 2 -47.16 -56.67 30.28
C GLU A 2 -45.74 -56.28 29.87
N ALA A 3 -45.24 -55.09 30.25
CA ALA A 3 -44.72 -54.72 31.59
C ALA A 3 -43.23 -55.12 31.72
N LEU A 4 -42.32 -54.44 32.43
CA LEU A 4 -42.35 -53.38 33.47
C LEU A 4 -41.30 -52.28 33.09
N SER A 5 -41.00 -51.16 33.79
CA SER A 5 -41.39 -50.57 35.09
C SER A 5 -41.13 -49.04 35.13
N LEU A 6 -41.73 -48.35 36.10
CA LEU A 6 -41.39 -47.00 36.63
C LEU A 6 -41.05 -47.14 38.15
N PRO A 7 -40.75 -46.09 38.97
CA PRO A 7 -40.45 -44.66 38.71
C PRO A 7 -38.97 -44.32 39.13
N LEU A 8 -38.50 -43.39 40.01
CA LEU A 8 -39.06 -42.34 40.89
C LEU A 8 -37.99 -41.33 41.41
N ASN A 9 -38.25 -40.01 41.34
CA ASN A 9 -37.63 -38.89 42.10
C ASN A 9 -36.09 -38.67 41.94
N THR A 10 -35.43 -37.56 42.39
CA THR A 10 -35.75 -36.53 43.41
C THR A 10 -35.12 -35.13 43.10
N LEU A 11 -35.48 -34.12 43.89
CA LEU A 11 -35.00 -32.72 43.91
C LEU A 11 -33.46 -32.48 43.82
N THR A 12 -33.05 -31.32 43.29
CA THR A 12 -32.44 -30.20 44.08
C THR A 12 -32.23 -28.90 43.27
N LYS A 13 -31.99 -27.76 43.97
CA LYS A 13 -31.68 -26.43 43.40
C LYS A 13 -30.26 -25.98 43.78
N THR A 14 -29.46 -25.53 42.81
CA THR A 14 -28.33 -24.60 42.98
C THR A 14 -28.28 -23.69 41.74
N SER A 15 -28.36 -22.36 41.80
CA SER A 15 -27.59 -21.35 42.57
C SER A 15 -26.17 -21.16 42.05
N VAL A 16 -26.02 -20.33 41.01
CA VAL A 16 -24.74 -19.91 40.44
C VAL A 16 -24.24 -18.67 41.17
N LYS A 17 -23.13 -18.79 41.91
CA LYS A 17 -22.44 -17.65 42.52
C LYS A 17 -21.47 -17.00 41.54
N LYS A 18 -21.44 -15.67 41.49
CA LYS A 18 -20.33 -14.92 40.89
C LYS A 18 -19.07 -15.13 41.73
N PHE A 19 -17.95 -15.42 41.09
CA PHE A 19 -16.63 -15.25 41.68
C PHE A 19 -16.00 -13.97 41.14
N ALA A 20 -15.49 -13.14 42.04
CA ALA A 20 -14.53 -12.09 41.73
C ALA A 20 -13.13 -12.61 42.10
N LEU A 21 -12.12 -12.24 41.30
CA LEU A 21 -10.73 -12.55 41.59
C LEU A 21 -9.90 -11.29 41.44
N SER A 22 -9.31 -10.85 42.55
CA SER A 22 -8.40 -9.71 42.63
C SER A 22 -6.97 -10.16 42.37
N ALA A 23 -6.24 -9.41 41.55
CA ALA A 23 -4.78 -9.42 41.51
C ALA A 23 -4.29 -7.98 41.72
N ALA A 24 -3.53 -7.76 42.78
CA ALA A 24 -2.92 -6.47 43.08
C ALA A 24 -1.46 -6.47 42.61
N SER A 25 -0.99 -5.33 42.09
CA SER A 25 0.43 -5.03 41.94
C SER A 25 0.70 -3.64 42.50
N ASN A 26 1.57 -3.57 43.51
CA ASN A 26 1.91 -2.32 44.18
C ASN A 26 3.04 -1.62 43.43
N TYR A 27 2.87 -0.33 43.13
CA TYR A 27 4.00 0.59 42.96
C TYR A 27 3.76 1.84 43.80
N SER A 28 4.84 2.37 44.37
CA SER A 28 4.80 3.23 45.55
C SER A 28 4.60 4.72 45.25
N SER A 29 3.83 5.33 46.15
CA SER A 29 3.79 6.75 46.51
C SER A 29 4.89 7.67 45.97
N LEU A 30 4.50 8.83 45.45
CA LEU A 30 5.32 10.04 45.51
C LEU A 30 4.49 11.30 45.77
N SER A 31 4.75 11.89 46.94
CA SER A 31 4.56 13.30 47.36
C SER A 31 3.33 14.10 46.88
N THR A 32 2.43 14.40 47.82
CA THR A 32 1.41 15.45 47.66
C THR A 32 2.03 16.83 47.86
N LEU A 33 2.14 17.64 46.78
CA LEU A 33 2.37 19.09 46.89
C LEU A 33 1.08 19.85 46.59
N GLN A 34 0.43 20.36 47.62
CA GLN A 34 -0.73 21.23 47.48
C GLN A 34 -0.29 22.66 47.13
N LEU A 35 -0.58 23.09 45.89
CA LEU A 35 -0.56 24.50 45.51
C LEU A 35 -1.98 24.95 45.13
N ASN A 36 -2.64 25.61 46.08
CA ASN A 36 -3.92 26.28 45.85
C ASN A 36 -3.72 27.51 44.97
N LEU A 37 -3.93 27.39 43.66
CA LEU A 37 -4.04 28.52 42.74
C LEU A 37 -5.50 28.69 42.29
N SER A 38 -6.19 29.64 42.93
CA SER A 38 -7.62 29.94 42.77
C SER A 38 -7.94 30.73 41.48
N PHE A 39 -7.48 30.26 40.32
CA PHE A 39 -7.72 30.92 39.03
C PHE A 39 -8.99 30.41 38.34
N ARG A 40 -9.99 31.29 38.25
CA ARG A 40 -11.23 31.07 37.49
C ARG A 40 -10.96 31.13 35.98
N ALA A 41 -10.65 29.98 35.37
CA ALA A 41 -10.59 29.80 33.92
C ALA A 41 -11.50 28.62 33.48
N ARG A 42 -12.09 28.71 32.28
CA ARG A 42 -12.84 27.61 31.63
C ARG A 42 -11.99 26.98 30.51
N PRO A 43 -11.44 25.76 30.66
CA PRO A 43 -10.64 25.11 29.63
C PRO A 43 -11.31 23.84 29.05
N LEU A 44 -12.65 23.82 28.93
CA LEU A 44 -13.43 22.64 28.56
C LEU A 44 -14.11 22.78 27.18
N SER A 45 -13.30 22.68 26.13
CA SER A 45 -13.76 22.37 24.77
C SER A 45 -12.66 21.64 23.99
N LEU A 46 -11.53 22.31 23.75
CA LEU A 46 -10.48 21.86 22.82
C LEU A 46 -9.94 20.44 23.10
N ARG A 47 -9.64 20.11 24.36
CA ARG A 47 -9.10 18.78 24.72
C ARG A 47 -10.07 17.62 24.43
N LYS A 48 -11.40 17.85 24.50
CA LYS A 48 -12.41 16.85 24.13
C LYS A 48 -12.54 16.69 22.60
N ALA A 49 -12.28 17.75 21.83
CA ALA A 49 -12.25 17.66 20.37
C ALA A 49 -11.01 16.89 19.89
N VAL A 50 -9.81 17.24 20.37
CA VAL A 50 -8.55 16.58 19.96
C VAL A 50 -8.56 15.08 20.25
N LEU A 51 -9.01 14.67 21.45
CA LEU A 51 -9.04 13.25 21.82
C LEU A 51 -10.10 12.47 21.03
N ARG A 52 -11.25 13.08 20.70
CA ARG A 52 -12.25 12.49 19.80
C ARG A 52 -11.70 12.30 18.38
N VAL A 53 -11.01 13.30 17.84
CA VAL A 53 -10.39 13.26 16.50
C VAL A 53 -9.25 12.25 16.41
N HIS A 54 -8.61 11.88 17.53
CA HIS A 54 -7.70 10.73 17.59
C HIS A 54 -8.47 9.41 17.47
N LEU A 55 -9.45 9.16 18.35
CA LEU A 55 -10.22 7.91 18.35
C LEU A 55 -10.94 7.66 17.01
N GLU A 56 -11.60 8.68 16.44
CA GLU A 56 -12.27 8.59 15.14
C GLU A 56 -11.29 8.38 13.96
N ARG A 57 -10.00 8.71 14.14
CA ARG A 57 -8.92 8.41 13.18
C ARG A 57 -8.39 6.99 13.35
N ASP A 58 -8.08 6.59 14.58
CA ASP A 58 -7.56 5.26 14.91
C ASP A 58 -8.56 4.19 14.45
N ASP A 59 -9.87 4.39 14.69
CA ASP A 59 -10.94 3.54 14.17
C ASP A 59 -11.01 3.51 12.63
N TYR A 60 -10.68 4.61 11.95
CA TYR A 60 -10.63 4.66 10.47
C TYR A 60 -9.43 3.90 9.91
N GLU A 61 -8.24 4.00 10.53
CA GLU A 61 -7.05 3.24 10.12
C GLU A 61 -7.19 1.75 10.45
N LEU A 62 -7.78 1.41 11.60
CA LEU A 62 -8.21 0.05 11.93
C LEU A 62 -9.27 -0.49 10.96
N LYS A 63 -10.17 0.37 10.46
CA LYS A 63 -11.11 -0.01 9.40
C LYS A 63 -10.39 -0.25 8.07
N GLN A 64 -9.53 0.67 7.61
CA GLN A 64 -8.79 0.49 6.36
C GLN A 64 -7.92 -0.78 6.37
N THR A 65 -7.22 -1.07 7.48
CA THR A 65 -6.41 -2.29 7.60
C THR A 65 -7.27 -3.56 7.60
N ARG A 66 -8.45 -3.55 8.24
CA ARG A 66 -9.44 -4.64 8.15
C ARG A 66 -10.00 -4.80 6.73
N ASP A 67 -10.36 -3.72 6.06
CA ASP A 67 -10.90 -3.71 4.70
C ASP A 67 -9.88 -4.24 3.67
N MET A 68 -8.59 -3.86 3.82
CA MET A 68 -7.49 -4.38 3.01
C MET A 68 -7.18 -5.84 3.30
N ALA A 69 -7.24 -6.28 4.56
CA ALA A 69 -7.11 -7.69 4.92
C ALA A 69 -8.29 -8.54 4.38
N ALA A 70 -9.50 -7.98 4.35
CA ALA A 70 -10.67 -8.61 3.75
C ALA A 70 -10.56 -8.66 2.21
N ALA A 71 -10.08 -7.60 1.56
CA ALA A 71 -9.80 -7.59 0.12
C ALA A 71 -8.75 -8.64 -0.27
N ARG A 72 -7.64 -8.71 0.48
CA ARG A 72 -6.61 -9.73 0.29
C ARG A 72 -7.17 -11.15 0.40
N LYS A 73 -8.00 -11.43 1.43
CA LYS A 73 -8.68 -12.72 1.58
C LYS A 73 -9.64 -13.04 0.42
N ARG A 74 -10.35 -12.03 -0.12
CA ARG A 74 -11.19 -12.19 -1.33
C ARG A 74 -10.33 -12.58 -2.53
N TRP A 75 -9.24 -11.88 -2.81
CA TRP A 75 -8.35 -12.22 -3.93
C TRP A 75 -7.67 -13.59 -3.77
N GLU A 76 -7.24 -13.93 -2.55
CA GLU A 76 -6.71 -15.26 -2.22
C GLU A 76 -7.77 -16.36 -2.41
N SER A 77 -9.07 -16.09 -2.17
CA SER A 77 -10.14 -17.03 -2.55
C SER A 77 -10.38 -17.13 -4.07
N LEU A 78 -10.29 -16.04 -4.84
CA LEU A 78 -10.44 -16.10 -6.30
C LEU A 78 -9.33 -16.96 -6.96
N ILE A 79 -8.12 -16.90 -6.41
CA ILE A 79 -7.00 -17.78 -6.79
C ILE A 79 -7.26 -19.22 -6.36
N ARG A 80 -7.66 -19.45 -5.09
CA ARG A 80 -7.93 -20.79 -4.53
C ARG A 80 -9.04 -21.53 -5.28
N ASP A 81 -10.09 -20.81 -5.64
CA ASP A 81 -11.24 -21.31 -6.41
C ASP A 81 -10.91 -21.51 -7.90
N ARG A 82 -9.69 -21.16 -8.34
CA ARG A 82 -9.24 -21.15 -9.75
C ARG A 82 -10.07 -20.26 -10.69
N LYS A 83 -10.84 -19.31 -10.15
CA LYS A 83 -11.57 -18.27 -10.91
C LYS A 83 -10.60 -17.32 -11.62
N VAL A 84 -9.44 -17.08 -10.99
CA VAL A 84 -8.29 -16.42 -11.61
C VAL A 84 -7.17 -17.44 -11.73
N LYS A 85 -6.76 -17.74 -12.97
CA LYS A 85 -5.67 -18.68 -13.27
C LYS A 85 -4.33 -17.99 -12.98
N VAL A 86 -3.45 -18.61 -12.22
CA VAL A 86 -2.11 -18.05 -11.93
C VAL A 86 -1.14 -18.44 -13.04
N LEU A 87 -0.39 -17.48 -13.56
CA LEU A 87 0.75 -17.71 -14.47
C LEU A 87 2.04 -17.20 -13.82
N THR A 88 3.17 -17.86 -14.12
CA THR A 88 4.49 -17.23 -13.99
C THR A 88 4.71 -16.21 -15.11
N PRO A 89 5.62 -15.24 -14.94
CA PRO A 89 5.96 -14.29 -16.01
C PRO A 89 6.40 -14.97 -17.31
N ARG A 90 7.20 -16.04 -17.22
CA ARG A 90 7.65 -16.85 -18.35
C ARG A 90 6.50 -17.53 -19.11
N GLU A 91 5.56 -18.14 -18.39
CA GLU A 91 4.35 -18.72 -19.01
C GLU A 91 3.48 -17.65 -19.66
N ALA A 92 3.37 -16.46 -19.05
CA ALA A 92 2.67 -15.32 -19.63
C ALA A 92 3.37 -14.81 -20.90
N GLY A 93 4.70 -14.78 -20.92
CA GLY A 93 5.50 -14.45 -22.10
C GLY A 93 5.23 -15.39 -23.28
N TYR A 94 5.32 -16.70 -23.05
CA TYR A 94 4.95 -17.69 -24.07
C TYR A 94 3.47 -17.56 -24.49
N ALA A 95 2.55 -17.26 -23.56
CA ALA A 95 1.13 -17.09 -23.87
C ALA A 95 0.84 -15.86 -24.75
N VAL A 96 1.57 -14.76 -24.55
CA VAL A 96 1.52 -13.56 -25.41
C VAL A 96 2.16 -13.87 -26.77
N GLN A 97 3.39 -14.38 -26.81
CA GLN A 97 4.17 -14.56 -28.04
C GLN A 97 3.63 -15.67 -28.97
N LEU A 98 3.22 -16.81 -28.42
CA LEU A 98 2.87 -18.01 -29.21
C LEU A 98 1.36 -18.14 -29.44
N SER A 99 0.54 -17.70 -28.48
CA SER A 99 -0.93 -17.81 -28.56
C SER A 99 -1.64 -16.46 -28.68
N ASN A 100 -0.90 -15.36 -28.90
CA ASN A 100 -1.43 -14.00 -29.12
C ASN A 100 -2.49 -13.56 -28.08
N LYS A 101 -2.33 -14.01 -26.82
CA LYS A 101 -3.31 -13.70 -25.78
C LYS A 101 -3.17 -12.24 -25.32
N PRO A 102 -4.28 -11.49 -25.19
CA PRO A 102 -4.22 -10.08 -24.83
C PRO A 102 -3.66 -9.89 -23.42
N LEU A 103 -2.59 -9.11 -23.33
CA LEU A 103 -1.98 -8.69 -22.07
C LEU A 103 -2.47 -7.28 -21.72
N LEU A 104 -3.21 -7.18 -20.62
CA LEU A 104 -3.73 -5.95 -20.03
C LEU A 104 -2.78 -5.43 -18.94
N ASP A 105 -2.14 -4.30 -19.21
CA ASP A 105 -1.31 -3.56 -18.26
C ASP A 105 -2.17 -2.52 -17.52
N VAL A 106 -2.42 -2.75 -16.23
CA VAL A 106 -3.26 -1.88 -15.39
C VAL A 106 -2.47 -0.84 -14.58
N ARG A 107 -1.18 -0.63 -14.89
CA ARG A 107 -0.35 0.37 -14.20
C ARG A 107 -0.79 1.82 -14.50
N PRO A 108 -0.57 2.77 -13.59
CA PRO A 108 -0.75 4.20 -13.87
C PRO A 108 0.22 4.68 -14.97
N SER A 109 -0.14 5.77 -15.63
CA SER A 109 0.59 6.32 -16.79
C SER A 109 2.08 6.61 -16.53
N ASN A 110 2.47 6.95 -15.31
CA ASN A 110 3.87 7.21 -14.94
C ASN A 110 4.76 5.96 -15.07
N GLU A 111 4.28 4.80 -14.63
CA GLU A 111 5.02 3.54 -14.73
C GLU A 111 5.03 3.01 -16.17
N ARG A 112 3.90 3.13 -16.88
CA ARG A 112 3.76 2.74 -18.29
C ARG A 112 4.77 3.47 -19.18
N LYS A 113 5.03 4.76 -18.93
CA LYS A 113 5.99 5.59 -19.68
C LYS A 113 7.46 5.15 -19.52
N LYS A 114 7.82 4.47 -18.42
CA LYS A 114 9.21 4.02 -18.18
C LYS A 114 9.55 2.74 -18.94
N ALA A 115 8.62 1.80 -18.98
CA ALA A 115 8.76 0.52 -19.68
C ALA A 115 7.40 -0.14 -19.86
N TRP A 116 7.19 -0.81 -20.99
CA TRP A 116 6.02 -1.64 -21.26
C TRP A 116 6.40 -2.97 -21.89
N VAL A 117 5.49 -3.94 -21.84
CA VAL A 117 5.61 -5.17 -22.63
C VAL A 117 5.06 -4.88 -24.02
N ARG A 118 5.77 -5.32 -25.06
CA ARG A 118 5.33 -5.23 -26.44
C ARG A 118 3.95 -5.90 -26.62
N ASP A 119 3.14 -5.36 -27.54
CA ASP A 119 1.78 -5.84 -27.86
C ASP A 119 0.79 -5.87 -26.66
N SER A 120 1.15 -5.29 -25.52
CA SER A 120 0.26 -5.16 -24.36
C SER A 120 -0.62 -3.91 -24.42
N THR A 121 -1.92 -4.09 -24.17
CA THR A 121 -2.90 -3.01 -24.08
C THR A 121 -2.84 -2.35 -22.70
N TRP A 122 -2.78 -1.02 -22.68
CA TRP A 122 -2.75 -0.24 -21.44
C TRP A 122 -4.14 0.34 -21.11
N ILE A 123 -4.66 0.02 -19.92
CA ILE A 123 -5.86 0.65 -19.37
C ILE A 123 -5.65 0.80 -17.85
N PRO A 124 -5.45 2.02 -17.33
CA PRO A 124 -5.19 2.21 -15.90
C PRO A 124 -6.43 1.89 -15.06
N ILE A 125 -6.24 1.11 -13.99
CA ILE A 125 -7.20 0.96 -12.89
C ILE A 125 -7.06 2.09 -11.85
N PHE A 126 -5.90 2.74 -11.80
CA PHE A 126 -5.65 3.91 -10.97
C PHE A 126 -4.98 5.02 -11.76
N ASP A 127 -5.45 6.25 -11.55
CA ASP A 127 -4.84 7.48 -12.08
C ASP A 127 -4.00 8.21 -11.04
N VAL A 128 -3.12 9.08 -11.54
CA VAL A 128 -2.21 9.89 -10.72
C VAL A 128 -2.93 11.16 -10.26
N ASP A 129 -3.18 11.24 -8.95
CA ASP A 129 -3.85 12.36 -8.30
C ASP A 129 -2.95 13.61 -8.25
N ASN A 130 -2.91 14.37 -9.34
CA ASN A 130 -2.22 15.66 -9.40
C ASN A 130 -2.96 16.80 -8.67
N THR A 131 -4.18 16.56 -8.17
CA THR A 131 -4.95 17.57 -7.43
C THR A 131 -4.44 17.71 -6.00
N PHE A 132 -3.70 18.80 -5.75
CA PHE A 132 -3.37 19.28 -4.41
C PHE A 132 -4.59 19.98 -3.77
N ASP A 133 -5.69 19.22 -3.63
CA ASP A 133 -6.90 19.73 -3.00
C ASP A 133 -6.66 19.98 -1.50
N PHE A 134 -6.50 21.26 -1.14
CA PHE A 134 -6.33 21.71 0.24
C PHE A 134 -7.53 21.40 1.17
N GLY A 135 -8.59 20.74 0.67
CA GLY A 135 -9.67 20.14 1.47
C GLY A 135 -9.48 18.66 1.86
N VAL A 136 -8.64 17.88 1.15
CA VAL A 136 -8.52 16.41 1.32
C VAL A 136 -7.21 16.03 2.06
N ILE A 137 -6.65 17.00 2.78
CA ILE A 137 -5.29 17.02 3.34
C ILE A 137 -4.83 15.75 4.09
N PRO A 138 -5.55 15.18 5.08
CA PRO A 138 -4.95 14.22 6.01
C PRO A 138 -4.51 12.90 5.35
N ARG A 139 -5.27 12.37 4.38
CA ARG A 139 -4.93 11.09 3.72
C ARG A 139 -3.78 11.23 2.72
N LYS A 140 -3.79 12.28 1.88
CA LYS A 140 -2.70 12.52 0.91
C LYS A 140 -1.37 12.82 1.62
N ILE A 141 -1.39 13.62 2.69
CA ILE A 141 -0.18 13.89 3.50
C ILE A 141 0.31 12.64 4.24
N MET A 142 -0.56 11.83 4.85
CA MET A 142 -0.10 10.64 5.57
C MET A 142 0.58 9.64 4.62
N ASN A 143 0.01 9.40 3.43
CA ASN A 143 0.63 8.56 2.40
C ASN A 143 2.00 9.11 1.96
N PHE A 144 2.13 10.44 1.83
CA PHE A 144 3.40 11.08 1.50
C PHE A 144 4.44 10.87 2.62
N VAL A 145 4.11 11.20 3.87
CA VAL A 145 5.00 11.12 5.04
C VAL A 145 5.41 9.68 5.37
N MET A 146 4.49 8.72 5.32
CA MET A 146 4.74 7.30 5.63
C MET A 146 5.52 6.54 4.55
N GLY A 147 6.06 7.24 3.55
CA GLY A 147 7.01 6.69 2.59
C GLY A 147 6.68 6.98 1.12
N GLY A 148 5.55 7.63 0.79
CA GLY A 148 5.23 8.03 -0.57
C GLY A 148 6.27 8.97 -1.18
N TRP A 149 6.80 9.92 -0.40
CA TRP A 149 7.88 10.81 -0.84
C TRP A 149 9.19 10.08 -1.16
N TRP A 150 9.52 9.07 -0.36
CA TRP A 150 10.72 8.25 -0.50
C TRP A 150 10.60 7.27 -1.67
N SER A 151 9.53 6.47 -1.69
CA SER A 151 9.26 5.45 -2.71
C SER A 151 8.81 6.03 -4.06
N GLY A 152 8.43 7.30 -4.10
CA GLY A 152 7.90 7.98 -5.29
C GLY A 152 6.57 7.42 -5.79
N ILE A 153 5.87 6.62 -4.98
CA ILE A 153 4.55 6.10 -5.33
C ILE A 153 3.57 7.28 -5.25
N PRO A 154 2.93 7.68 -6.36
CA PRO A 154 2.01 8.81 -6.36
C PRO A 154 0.76 8.49 -5.52
N THR A 155 0.02 9.52 -5.13
CA THR A 155 -1.37 9.28 -4.70
C THR A 155 -2.14 8.73 -5.89
N LEU A 156 -2.85 7.64 -5.67
CA LEU A 156 -3.61 6.92 -6.68
C LEU A 156 -5.10 6.96 -6.35
N SER A 157 -5.92 7.49 -7.27
CA SER A 157 -7.38 7.42 -7.23
C SER A 157 -7.88 6.35 -8.20
N TYR A 158 -9.05 5.77 -7.91
CA TYR A 158 -9.61 4.68 -8.72
C TYR A 158 -10.25 5.24 -10.00
N HIS A 159 -9.84 4.72 -11.16
CA HIS A 159 -10.32 5.18 -12.45
C HIS A 159 -11.69 4.57 -12.80
N GLY A 160 -12.74 5.38 -12.67
CA GLY A 160 -14.14 4.94 -12.82
C GLY A 160 -14.51 4.34 -14.18
N GLN A 161 -13.80 4.71 -15.26
CA GLN A 161 -14.08 4.23 -16.62
C GLN A 161 -13.33 2.94 -16.98
N PHE A 162 -12.52 2.37 -16.07
CA PHE A 162 -11.70 1.17 -16.30
C PHE A 162 -12.47 0.02 -16.98
N LEU A 163 -13.63 -0.36 -16.44
CA LEU A 163 -14.43 -1.47 -16.99
C LEU A 163 -14.95 -1.19 -18.40
N ALA A 164 -15.47 0.02 -18.66
CA ALA A 164 -15.97 0.40 -19.98
C ALA A 164 -14.87 0.35 -21.06
N MET A 165 -13.65 0.78 -20.73
CA MET A 165 -12.50 0.70 -21.64
C MET A 165 -12.02 -0.75 -21.89
N VAL A 166 -12.24 -1.67 -20.95
CA VAL A 166 -11.93 -3.10 -21.14
C VAL A 166 -13.03 -3.78 -21.98
N GLU A 167 -14.30 -3.46 -21.74
CA GLU A 167 -15.45 -3.98 -22.50
C GLU A 167 -15.49 -3.51 -23.96
N ASP A 168 -15.02 -2.29 -24.25
CA ASP A 168 -14.78 -1.78 -25.61
C ASP A 168 -13.77 -2.61 -26.40
N LYS A 169 -12.74 -3.17 -25.73
CA LYS A 169 -11.59 -3.80 -26.40
C LYS A 169 -11.60 -5.33 -26.35
N PHE A 170 -12.22 -5.93 -25.35
CA PHE A 170 -12.09 -7.36 -25.07
C PHE A 170 -13.45 -8.01 -24.77
N PRO A 171 -13.91 -8.99 -25.58
CA PRO A 171 -15.14 -9.72 -25.30
C PRO A 171 -14.99 -10.58 -24.03
N LYS A 172 -16.09 -10.77 -23.29
CA LYS A 172 -16.07 -11.33 -21.92
C LYS A 172 -15.59 -12.79 -21.80
N ASP A 173 -15.62 -13.54 -22.90
CA ASP A 173 -15.10 -14.91 -22.98
C ASP A 173 -13.61 -15.00 -23.33
N SER A 174 -12.96 -13.87 -23.69
CA SER A 174 -11.54 -13.84 -24.08
C SER A 174 -10.59 -14.21 -22.93
N GLU A 175 -9.46 -14.82 -23.30
CA GLU A 175 -8.40 -15.24 -22.37
C GLU A 175 -7.46 -14.08 -22.03
N LEU A 176 -7.89 -13.24 -21.09
CA LEU A 176 -7.24 -11.99 -20.73
C LEU A 176 -6.18 -12.18 -19.64
N ILE A 177 -4.93 -11.82 -19.94
CA ILE A 177 -3.82 -11.81 -18.98
C ILE A 177 -3.73 -10.42 -18.35
N VAL A 178 -3.84 -10.31 -17.02
CA VAL A 178 -3.87 -9.02 -16.31
C VAL A 178 -2.64 -8.84 -15.44
N ALA A 179 -1.91 -7.75 -15.68
CA ALA A 179 -0.59 -7.50 -15.09
C ALA A 179 -0.43 -6.07 -14.56
N CYS A 180 0.43 -5.95 -13.55
CA CYS A 180 0.95 -4.68 -13.03
C CYS A 180 2.32 -4.96 -12.40
N GLN A 181 3.00 -3.95 -11.83
CA GLN A 181 4.34 -4.15 -11.24
C GLN A 181 4.42 -5.30 -10.24
N LYS A 182 3.72 -5.22 -9.08
CA LYS A 182 3.80 -6.19 -7.96
C LYS A 182 2.67 -7.25 -7.93
N GLY A 183 1.87 -7.33 -8.99
CA GLY A 183 0.69 -8.21 -9.05
C GLY A 183 -0.53 -7.79 -8.21
N LEU A 184 -0.41 -6.98 -7.15
CA LEU A 184 -1.55 -6.63 -6.28
C LEU A 184 -2.66 -5.83 -6.99
N ARG A 185 -2.31 -4.83 -7.81
CA ARG A 185 -3.30 -4.02 -8.54
C ARG A 185 -4.00 -4.81 -9.65
N SER A 186 -3.33 -5.80 -10.23
CA SER A 186 -3.96 -6.72 -11.19
C SER A 186 -4.88 -7.75 -10.51
N LEU A 187 -4.68 -8.11 -9.25
CA LEU A 187 -5.69 -8.90 -8.50
C LEU A 187 -6.98 -8.11 -8.25
N ALA A 188 -6.86 -6.82 -7.88
CA ALA A 188 -8.03 -5.94 -7.77
C ALA A 188 -8.76 -5.81 -9.12
N ALA A 189 -8.02 -5.63 -10.23
CA ALA A 189 -8.58 -5.63 -11.58
C ALA A 189 -9.28 -6.96 -11.93
N CYS A 190 -8.68 -8.11 -11.61
CA CYS A 190 -9.30 -9.41 -11.84
C CYS A 190 -10.60 -9.60 -11.04
N GLU A 191 -10.69 -9.10 -9.80
CA GLU A 191 -11.95 -9.12 -9.04
C GLU A 191 -13.05 -8.30 -9.74
N LEU A 192 -12.71 -7.09 -10.21
CA LEU A 192 -13.65 -6.22 -10.92
C LEU A 192 -14.11 -6.82 -12.26
N LEU A 193 -13.19 -7.41 -13.03
CA LEU A 193 -13.50 -8.07 -14.30
C LEU A 193 -14.30 -9.36 -14.09
N TYR A 194 -14.01 -10.14 -13.06
CA TYR A 194 -14.80 -11.31 -12.69
C TYR A 194 -16.24 -10.91 -12.36
N ASN A 195 -16.42 -9.84 -11.58
CA ASN A 195 -17.74 -9.29 -11.26
C ASN A 195 -18.47 -8.70 -12.49
N ALA A 196 -17.73 -8.23 -13.51
CA ALA A 196 -18.28 -7.81 -14.80
C ALA A 196 -18.61 -8.99 -15.76
N GLY A 197 -18.30 -10.23 -15.37
CA GLY A 197 -18.63 -11.46 -16.09
C GLY A 197 -17.49 -12.07 -16.92
N TYR A 198 -16.25 -11.59 -16.79
CA TYR A 198 -15.09 -12.19 -17.48
C TYR A 198 -14.71 -13.54 -16.84
N LYS A 199 -14.69 -14.60 -17.66
CA LYS A 199 -14.51 -16.00 -17.18
C LYS A 199 -13.05 -16.48 -17.23
N ASN A 200 -12.29 -16.03 -18.22
CA ASN A 200 -10.95 -16.54 -18.52
C ASN A 200 -9.85 -15.56 -18.11
N LEU A 201 -9.81 -15.21 -16.82
CA LEU A 201 -8.84 -14.28 -16.27
C LEU A 201 -7.55 -14.99 -15.84
N PHE A 202 -6.42 -14.48 -16.30
CA PHE A 202 -5.09 -14.95 -15.94
C PHE A 202 -4.32 -13.84 -15.20
N TRP A 203 -3.62 -14.18 -14.13
CA TRP A 203 -2.85 -13.23 -13.30
C TRP A 203 -1.38 -13.62 -13.23
N ILE A 204 -0.50 -12.68 -13.56
CA ILE A 204 0.96 -12.87 -13.45
C ILE A 204 1.39 -12.80 -11.98
N ARG A 205 1.87 -13.92 -11.44
CA ARG A 205 2.36 -14.04 -10.06
C ARG A 205 3.56 -13.12 -9.85
N GLY A 206 3.45 -12.21 -8.88
CA GLY A 206 4.47 -11.19 -8.62
C GLY A 206 4.47 -10.03 -9.61
N GLY A 207 3.67 -10.11 -10.68
CA GLY A 207 3.60 -9.09 -11.72
C GLY A 207 4.89 -8.97 -12.54
N PHE A 208 5.06 -7.80 -13.16
CA PHE A 208 6.26 -7.48 -13.96
C PHE A 208 7.55 -7.39 -13.14
N GLU A 209 7.47 -7.27 -11.81
CA GLU A 209 8.63 -7.23 -10.92
C GLU A 209 9.36 -8.57 -10.85
N ALA A 210 8.63 -9.67 -11.07
CA ALA A 210 9.12 -11.04 -11.01
C ALA A 210 9.56 -11.60 -12.38
N ALA A 211 9.34 -10.86 -13.47
CA ALA A 211 9.74 -11.28 -14.82
C ALA A 211 11.26 -11.19 -14.97
N GLU A 212 11.90 -12.20 -15.57
CA GLU A 212 13.28 -12.04 -16.05
C GLU A 212 13.32 -11.27 -17.37
N ASP A 213 14.49 -10.75 -17.75
CA ASP A 213 14.60 -9.79 -18.86
C ASP A 213 14.37 -10.45 -20.23
N GLU A 214 14.44 -11.78 -20.28
CA GLU A 214 14.13 -12.65 -21.43
C GLU A 214 12.67 -13.20 -21.40
N ASP A 215 11.94 -13.09 -20.28
CA ASP A 215 10.59 -13.67 -20.16
C ASP A 215 9.55 -12.89 -20.99
N LEU A 216 9.75 -11.59 -21.16
CA LEU A 216 8.81 -10.66 -21.78
C LEU A 216 9.58 -9.75 -22.74
N ILE A 217 9.04 -9.50 -23.94
CA ILE A 217 9.63 -8.53 -24.87
C ILE A 217 9.31 -7.13 -24.34
N VAL A 218 10.32 -6.43 -23.82
CA VAL A 218 10.20 -5.11 -23.20
C VAL A 218 10.55 -4.00 -24.18
N GLU A 219 9.77 -2.93 -24.14
CA GLU A 219 10.03 -1.68 -24.86
C GLU A 219 10.06 -0.52 -23.84
N GLY A 220 11.02 0.41 -24.00
CA GLY A 220 11.13 1.62 -23.18
C GLY A 220 12.56 1.91 -22.69
N PRO A 221 12.80 3.11 -22.11
CA PRO A 221 14.12 3.56 -21.66
C PRO A 221 14.65 2.91 -20.37
N VAL A 222 13.84 2.13 -19.64
CA VAL A 222 14.19 1.55 -18.33
C VAL A 222 13.85 0.05 -18.31
N PRO A 223 14.66 -0.84 -17.68
CA PRO A 223 14.27 -2.24 -17.49
C PRO A 223 12.93 -2.39 -16.76
N LEU A 224 12.07 -3.27 -17.24
CA LEU A 224 10.68 -3.42 -16.78
C LEU A 224 10.57 -3.60 -15.26
N LYS A 225 11.51 -4.34 -14.66
CA LYS A 225 11.66 -4.54 -13.21
C LYS A 225 11.63 -3.25 -12.40
N PHE A 226 12.27 -2.19 -12.89
CA PHE A 226 12.41 -0.91 -12.18
C PHE A 226 11.33 0.12 -12.54
N ALA A 227 10.46 -0.16 -13.51
CA ALA A 227 9.46 0.78 -14.02
C ALA A 227 8.41 1.22 -12.96
N GLY A 228 8.23 0.45 -11.89
CA GLY A 228 7.39 0.82 -10.73
C GLY A 228 8.14 1.37 -9.52
N ILE A 229 9.44 1.63 -9.62
CA ILE A 229 10.22 2.37 -8.62
C ILE A 229 10.14 3.87 -8.95
N GLY A 230 10.18 4.74 -7.95
CA GLY A 230 10.19 6.18 -8.15
C GLY A 230 10.88 6.99 -7.05
N GLY A 231 10.85 8.30 -7.23
CA GLY A 231 11.18 9.28 -6.20
C GLY A 231 12.62 9.19 -5.70
N VAL A 232 12.81 9.50 -4.42
CA VAL A 232 14.15 9.52 -3.80
C VAL A 232 14.77 8.12 -3.78
N SER A 233 13.97 7.05 -3.66
CA SER A 233 14.44 5.67 -3.64
C SER A 233 15.06 5.22 -4.97
N GLU A 234 14.51 5.69 -6.10
CA GLU A 234 15.06 5.47 -7.44
C GLU A 234 16.46 6.08 -7.56
N PHE A 235 16.60 7.36 -7.17
CA PHE A 235 17.89 8.06 -7.18
C PHE A 235 18.90 7.46 -6.20
N LEU A 236 18.49 7.06 -5.00
CA LEU A 236 19.43 6.54 -3.99
C LEU A 236 19.79 5.06 -4.18
N GLY A 237 19.08 4.30 -5.01
CA GLY A 237 19.37 2.88 -5.25
C GLY A 237 18.96 1.95 -4.09
N TRP A 238 18.11 2.42 -3.19
CA TRP A 238 17.86 1.78 -1.88
C TRP A 238 16.97 0.52 -1.96
N THR A 239 16.22 0.34 -3.05
CA THR A 239 15.26 -0.76 -3.17
C THR A 239 15.91 -2.14 -3.28
N ASP A 240 15.22 -3.18 -2.80
CA ASP A 240 15.73 -4.56 -2.84
C ASP A 240 16.10 -5.02 -4.26
N GLN A 241 15.33 -4.61 -5.26
CA GLN A 241 15.62 -4.91 -6.66
C GLN A 241 16.89 -4.22 -7.17
N GLN A 242 17.06 -2.94 -6.87
CA GLN A 242 18.27 -2.19 -7.27
C GLN A 242 19.50 -2.78 -6.57
N ARG A 243 19.38 -3.18 -5.30
CA ARG A 243 20.44 -3.88 -4.56
C ARG A 243 20.72 -5.28 -5.11
N ALA A 244 19.71 -6.00 -5.59
CA ALA A 244 19.88 -7.32 -6.23
C ALA A 244 20.55 -7.22 -7.61
N ALA A 245 20.28 -6.18 -8.40
CA ALA A 245 20.98 -5.89 -9.65
C ALA A 245 22.42 -5.41 -9.39
N ALA A 246 22.60 -4.49 -8.45
CA ALA A 246 23.91 -4.02 -7.99
C ALA A 246 24.86 -5.16 -7.57
N ALA A 247 24.32 -6.20 -6.92
CA ALA A 247 25.07 -7.38 -6.53
C ALA A 247 25.62 -8.18 -7.74
N LYS A 248 24.97 -8.10 -8.92
CA LYS A 248 25.46 -8.67 -10.18
C LYS A 248 26.48 -7.76 -10.87
N GLU A 249 26.32 -6.45 -10.76
CA GLU A 249 27.21 -5.42 -11.37
C GLU A 249 28.51 -5.16 -10.58
N GLY A 250 28.60 -5.64 -9.34
CA GLY A 250 29.85 -5.71 -8.58
C GLY A 250 30.38 -4.36 -8.05
N TRP A 251 31.69 -4.14 -8.18
CA TRP A 251 32.37 -3.00 -7.53
C TRP A 251 31.97 -1.62 -8.09
N GLY A 252 31.62 -1.54 -9.38
CA GLY A 252 31.23 -0.26 -10.01
C GLY A 252 30.01 0.37 -9.33
N TYR A 253 29.00 -0.43 -9.02
CA TYR A 253 27.78 0.05 -8.35
C TYR A 253 28.06 0.57 -6.93
N ARG A 254 29.03 -0.03 -6.21
CA ARG A 254 29.43 0.45 -4.88
C ARG A 254 30.05 1.85 -4.93
N LEU A 255 30.82 2.15 -5.98
CA LEU A 255 31.34 3.51 -6.20
C LEU A 255 30.21 4.49 -6.56
N VAL A 256 29.24 4.09 -7.39
CA VAL A 256 28.07 4.90 -7.72
C VAL A 256 27.24 5.25 -6.48
N PHE A 257 27.01 4.29 -5.56
CA PHE A 257 26.41 4.57 -4.25
C PHE A 257 27.22 5.61 -3.47
N SER A 258 28.54 5.42 -3.32
CA SER A 258 29.41 6.34 -2.56
C SER A 258 29.37 7.76 -3.11
N VAL A 259 29.43 7.94 -4.43
CA VAL A 259 29.33 9.26 -5.07
C VAL A 259 27.96 9.90 -4.85
N ARG A 260 26.86 9.13 -4.94
CA ARG A 260 25.51 9.61 -4.63
C ARG A 260 25.38 10.03 -3.16
N LEU A 261 25.95 9.25 -2.23
CA LEU A 261 25.94 9.55 -0.80
C LEU A 261 26.72 10.83 -0.47
N ILE A 262 27.95 10.96 -1.00
CA ILE A 262 28.78 12.16 -0.84
C ILE A 262 28.06 13.40 -1.40
N ARG A 263 27.38 13.27 -2.55
CA ARG A 263 26.59 14.36 -3.14
C ARG A 263 25.41 14.79 -2.24
N VAL A 264 24.79 13.87 -1.51
CA VAL A 264 23.74 14.20 -0.52
C VAL A 264 24.32 14.94 0.69
N PHE A 265 25.48 14.52 1.22
CA PHE A 265 26.16 15.25 2.30
C PHE A 265 26.54 16.68 1.87
N LEU A 266 27.18 16.84 0.71
CA LEU A 266 27.55 18.17 0.19
C LEU A 266 26.33 19.09 -0.05
N LEU A 267 25.18 18.53 -0.44
CA LEU A 267 23.93 19.29 -0.56
C LEU A 267 23.34 19.65 0.81
N ALA A 268 23.45 18.79 1.81
CA ALA A 268 23.01 19.07 3.18
C ALA A 268 23.87 20.16 3.84
N ASP A 269 25.19 20.09 3.68
CA ASP A 269 26.12 21.10 4.20
C ASP A 269 25.91 22.46 3.51
N ALA A 270 25.74 22.48 2.18
CA ALA A 270 25.43 23.70 1.44
C ALA A 270 24.08 24.31 1.85
N LEU A 271 23.05 23.48 2.07
CA LEU A 271 21.75 23.93 2.57
C LEU A 271 21.85 24.48 4.00
N TYR A 272 22.61 23.83 4.88
CA TYR A 272 22.86 24.30 6.24
C TYR A 272 23.55 25.67 6.25
N ILE A 273 24.62 25.84 5.45
CA ILE A 273 25.32 27.12 5.29
C ILE A 273 24.38 28.19 4.73
N GLY A 274 23.54 27.86 3.74
CA GLY A 274 22.55 28.77 3.17
C GLY A 274 21.49 29.22 4.20
N ILE A 275 20.99 28.31 5.03
CA ILE A 275 20.06 28.64 6.14
C ILE A 275 20.77 29.54 7.17
N GLN A 276 22.02 29.26 7.51
CA GLN A 276 22.84 30.07 8.42
C GLN A 276 23.21 31.46 7.84
N GLN A 277 23.11 31.67 6.52
CA GLN A 277 23.22 32.99 5.91
C GLN A 277 21.86 33.70 5.86
N LEU A 278 20.79 33.00 5.47
CA LEU A 278 19.42 33.52 5.46
C LEU A 278 18.96 33.99 6.85
N GLY A 279 19.32 33.30 7.93
CA GLY A 279 19.01 33.73 9.30
C GLY A 279 19.56 35.13 9.60
N ARG A 280 20.86 35.35 9.34
CA ARG A 280 21.50 36.66 9.53
C ARG A 280 20.91 37.76 8.64
N TYR A 281 20.67 37.47 7.35
CA TYR A 281 20.00 38.42 6.46
C TYR A 281 18.57 38.77 6.90
N LEU A 282 17.85 37.87 7.57
CA LEU A 282 16.53 38.16 8.13
C LEU A 282 16.61 38.95 9.45
N GLU A 283 17.62 38.70 10.28
CA GLU A 283 17.92 39.50 11.47
C GLU A 283 18.26 40.95 11.06
N ASP A 284 19.18 41.15 10.11
CA ASP A 284 19.57 42.46 9.55
C ASP A 284 18.39 43.26 8.94
N ILE A 285 17.32 42.58 8.48
CA ILE A 285 16.11 43.19 7.92
C ILE A 285 15.02 43.42 8.98
N MET A 286 15.04 42.68 10.10
CA MET A 286 14.07 42.80 11.19
C MET A 286 14.51 43.77 12.29
N THR A 287 15.79 44.16 12.35
CA THR A 287 16.28 45.26 13.21
C THR A 287 16.34 46.58 12.43
N PRO A 288 15.44 47.54 12.70
CA PRO A 288 15.47 48.88 12.10
C PRO A 288 16.47 49.84 12.78
#